data_AF-J4G0Y1-F1
#
_entry.id   AF-J4G0Y1-F1
#
_cell.length_a   1.000
_cell.length_b   1.000
_cell.length_c   1.000
_cell.angle_alpha   90.00
_cell.angle_beta   90.00
_cell.angle_gamma   90.00
#
_symmetry.space_group_name_H-M   'P 1'
#
loop_
_entity.id
_entity.type
_entity.pdbx_description
1 polymer ?
#
loop_
_entity_poly.entity_id
_entity_poly.type
_entity_poly.pdbx_seq_one_letter_code
_entity_poly.pdbx_strand_id
1 'polypeptide(L)'
;MAVEETITESPLLRTHRERLVDKLVQALASDARWIELYDVTGELTVPDVHSMDGEISSALSRIQKILARQRSNDFCFGEWREIIIPVDVPQMHILCAARLRVLINPSPTDFSSGSMPPLFAGQPISAVISVHTSFHWAPPEDAGTDGYVLRYDIEDMTGDWLVSGRKKGDFLAKDGSTFSARVTLIALHHGELSLPKIGVAALPLSGEARMGLSMPSSETFQMHGAEKVLVLPRGGRSTFVIDMGRDNTSSSEL
;
A
#
# COMPACT_ATOMS: atom_id res chain seq x y z
N MET A 1 -44.42 17.20 26.70
CA MET A 1 -43.90 18.53 27.11
C MET A 1 -44.66 19.68 26.46
N ALA A 2 -44.74 19.83 25.13
CA ALA A 2 -45.47 20.95 24.50
C ALA A 2 -46.98 21.04 24.85
N VAL A 3 -47.67 19.90 24.94
CA VAL A 3 -49.08 19.85 25.36
C VAL A 3 -49.23 20.18 26.87
N GLU A 4 -48.26 19.81 27.70
CA GLU A 4 -48.29 20.16 29.13
C GLU A 4 -48.02 21.66 29.35
N GLU A 5 -47.10 22.24 28.59
CA GLU A 5 -46.75 23.66 28.66
C GLU A 5 -47.94 24.56 28.30
N THR A 6 -48.69 24.20 27.26
CA THR A 6 -49.92 24.91 26.88
C THR A 6 -51.07 24.70 27.89
N ILE A 7 -51.10 23.57 28.58
CA ILE A 7 -52.08 23.27 29.64
C ILE A 7 -51.74 24.00 30.95
N THR A 8 -50.46 24.25 31.23
CA THR A 8 -50.04 25.05 32.40
C THR A 8 -50.42 26.52 32.26
N GLU A 9 -50.44 27.05 31.03
CA GLU A 9 -50.82 28.44 30.75
C GLU A 9 -52.34 28.66 30.68
N SER A 10 -53.11 27.62 30.32
CA SER A 10 -54.58 27.68 30.20
C SER A 10 -55.24 26.45 30.85
N PRO A 11 -55.59 26.50 32.15
CA PRO A 11 -56.06 25.33 32.90
C PRO A 11 -57.43 24.79 32.46
N LEU A 12 -58.20 25.56 31.67
CA LEU A 12 -59.48 25.15 31.07
C LEU A 12 -59.32 24.08 29.98
N LEU A 13 -58.12 23.94 29.41
CA LEU A 13 -57.81 22.97 28.36
C LEU A 13 -57.47 21.57 28.89
N ARG A 14 -57.38 21.39 30.22
CA ARG A 14 -57.12 20.09 30.86
C ARG A 14 -58.14 19.03 30.47
N THR A 15 -59.42 19.42 30.39
CA THR A 15 -60.54 18.53 30.01
C THR A 15 -60.45 18.07 28.56
N HIS A 16 -59.71 18.79 27.70
CA HIS A 16 -59.60 18.53 26.26
C HIS A 16 -58.23 17.95 25.86
N ARG A 17 -57.38 17.59 26.83
CA ARG A 17 -56.01 17.08 26.61
C ARG A 17 -55.96 15.85 25.70
N GLU A 18 -56.79 14.85 25.97
CA GLU A 18 -56.81 13.60 25.20
C GLU A 18 -57.25 13.87 23.75
N ARG A 19 -58.28 14.69 23.56
CA ARG A 19 -58.77 15.07 22.23
C ARG A 19 -57.74 15.88 21.43
N LEU A 20 -56.92 16.70 22.09
CA LEU A 20 -55.81 17.43 21.46
C LEU A 20 -54.68 16.49 21.02
N VAL A 21 -54.31 15.53 21.86
CA VAL A 21 -53.29 14.52 21.54
C VAL A 21 -53.75 13.64 20.39
N ASP A 22 -54.98 13.13 20.43
CA ASP A 22 -55.53 12.29 19.37
C ASP A 22 -55.57 13.02 18.02
N LYS A 23 -55.93 14.31 18.03
CA LYS A 23 -55.93 15.13 16.82
C LYS A 23 -54.52 15.37 16.27
N LEU A 24 -53.54 15.57 17.14
CA LEU A 24 -52.15 15.76 16.74
C LEU A 24 -51.55 14.45 16.20
N VAL A 25 -51.83 13.31 16.83
CA VAL A 25 -51.44 11.98 16.33
C VAL A 25 -52.11 11.70 14.99
N GLN A 26 -53.41 11.99 14.86
CA GLN A 26 -54.14 11.84 13.60
C GLN A 26 -53.52 12.70 12.48
N ALA A 27 -53.12 13.93 12.78
CA ALA A 27 -52.48 14.84 11.82
C ALA A 27 -51.10 14.33 11.39
N LEU A 28 -50.26 13.88 12.35
CA LEU A 28 -48.95 13.30 12.07
C LEU A 28 -49.03 11.96 11.33
N ALA A 29 -50.08 11.18 11.55
CA ALA A 29 -50.34 9.94 10.83
C ALA A 29 -50.83 10.17 9.40
N SER A 30 -51.39 11.36 9.10
CA SER A 30 -51.96 11.68 7.79
C SER A 30 -50.92 12.05 6.74
N ASP A 31 -49.81 12.67 7.14
CA ASP A 31 -48.71 13.03 6.24
C ASP A 31 -47.37 12.69 6.90
N ALA A 32 -46.52 11.90 6.24
CA ALA A 32 -45.24 11.47 6.76
C ALA A 32 -44.08 12.42 6.42
N ARG A 33 -44.32 13.49 5.64
CA ARG A 33 -43.27 14.43 5.19
C ARG A 33 -42.58 15.19 6.33
N TRP A 34 -43.21 15.25 7.50
CA TRP A 34 -42.58 15.83 8.69
C TRP A 34 -41.38 15.01 9.18
N ILE A 35 -41.29 13.71 8.88
CA ILE A 35 -40.19 12.83 9.34
C ILE A 35 -38.88 13.23 8.67
N GLU A 36 -38.90 13.44 7.36
CA GLU A 36 -37.71 13.85 6.59
C GLU A 36 -37.24 15.24 7.02
N LEU A 37 -38.17 16.17 7.22
CA LEU A 37 -37.84 17.51 7.71
C LEU A 37 -37.32 17.47 9.14
N TYR A 38 -37.89 16.63 10.00
CA TYR A 38 -37.44 16.47 11.38
C TYR A 38 -36.03 15.90 11.48
N ASP A 39 -35.67 14.93 10.62
CA ASP A 39 -34.33 14.34 10.59
C ASP A 39 -33.27 15.36 10.15
N VAL A 40 -33.63 16.29 9.26
CA VAL A 40 -32.72 17.30 8.70
C VAL A 40 -32.63 18.55 9.58
N THR A 41 -33.74 19.05 10.12
CA THR A 41 -33.79 20.35 10.81
C THR A 41 -33.97 20.25 12.32
N GLY A 42 -34.39 19.09 12.84
CA GLY A 42 -34.77 18.91 14.24
C GLY A 42 -36.08 19.61 14.63
N GLU A 43 -36.81 20.18 13.66
CA GLU A 43 -38.09 20.88 13.87
C GLU A 43 -39.26 19.97 13.51
N LEU A 44 -40.27 19.89 14.40
CA LEU A 44 -41.46 19.08 14.15
C LEU A 44 -42.57 19.93 13.51
N THR A 45 -42.65 19.90 12.19
CA THR A 45 -43.72 20.56 11.43
C THR A 45 -44.96 19.67 11.37
N VAL A 46 -45.96 19.94 12.19
CA VAL A 46 -47.24 19.20 12.17
C VAL A 46 -48.11 19.71 11.00
N PRO A 47 -48.68 18.83 10.15
CA PRO A 47 -49.61 19.22 9.09
C PRO A 47 -50.83 20.00 9.60
N ASP A 48 -51.41 20.84 8.74
CA ASP A 48 -52.45 21.80 9.14
C ASP A 48 -53.74 21.10 9.57
N VAL A 49 -54.21 21.38 10.80
CA VAL A 49 -55.36 20.70 11.41
C VAL A 49 -56.56 21.63 11.41
N HIS A 50 -57.44 21.50 10.42
CA HIS A 50 -58.70 22.24 10.39
C HIS A 50 -59.69 21.66 11.42
N SER A 51 -59.94 22.41 12.49
CA SER A 51 -60.92 22.08 13.53
C SER A 51 -62.00 23.17 13.61
N MET A 52 -63.27 22.76 13.71
CA MET A 52 -64.45 23.65 13.79
C MET A 52 -64.67 24.30 15.18
N ASP A 53 -63.83 23.99 16.16
CA ASP A 53 -63.95 24.48 17.54
C ASP A 53 -62.86 25.55 17.81
N GLY A 54 -63.25 26.82 17.92
CA GLY A 54 -62.32 27.97 17.96
C GLY A 54 -61.28 27.91 19.09
N GLU A 55 -61.63 27.39 20.26
CA GLU A 55 -60.71 27.26 21.40
C GLU A 55 -59.66 26.16 21.18
N ILE A 56 -60.07 25.01 20.63
CA ILE A 56 -59.19 23.87 20.32
C ILE A 56 -58.23 24.24 19.18
N SER A 57 -58.74 24.95 18.16
CA SER A 57 -57.92 25.45 17.05
C SER A 57 -56.82 26.42 17.54
N SER A 58 -57.18 27.33 18.46
CA SER A 58 -56.21 28.26 19.05
C SER A 58 -55.11 27.52 19.83
N ALA A 59 -55.48 26.49 20.60
CA ALA A 59 -54.54 25.65 21.35
C ALA A 59 -53.62 24.85 20.42
N LEU A 60 -54.15 24.27 19.35
CA LEU A 60 -53.37 23.53 18.35
C LEU A 60 -52.36 24.42 17.62
N SER A 61 -52.75 25.62 17.21
CA SER A 61 -51.83 26.57 16.57
C SER A 61 -50.69 27.00 17.50
N ARG A 62 -50.95 27.06 18.81
CA ARG A 62 -49.94 27.36 19.83
C ARG A 62 -48.99 26.18 20.05
N ILE A 63 -49.52 24.96 20.12
CA ILE A 63 -48.73 23.72 20.21
C ILE A 63 -47.84 23.59 18.97
N GLN A 64 -48.37 23.85 17.77
CA GLN A 64 -47.58 23.86 16.53
C GLN A 64 -46.43 24.87 16.60
N LYS A 65 -46.68 26.10 17.07
CA LYS A 65 -45.61 27.10 17.27
C LYS A 65 -44.54 26.67 18.28
N ILE A 66 -44.91 25.91 19.31
CA ILE A 66 -43.96 25.39 20.30
C ILE A 66 -43.17 24.21 19.74
N LEU A 67 -43.80 23.35 18.94
CA LEU A 67 -43.15 22.21 18.28
C LEU A 67 -42.26 22.63 17.09
N ALA A 68 -42.61 23.74 16.44
CA ALA A 68 -41.82 24.39 15.41
C ALA A 68 -40.67 25.23 15.96
N ARG A 69 -40.61 25.48 17.29
CA ARG A 69 -39.39 26.04 17.88
C ARG A 69 -38.33 24.94 17.84
N GLN A 70 -37.23 25.22 17.14
CA GLN A 70 -36.02 24.42 17.16
C GLN A 70 -35.71 24.00 18.59
N ARG A 71 -35.86 22.70 18.89
CA ARG A 71 -35.26 22.18 20.12
C ARG A 71 -33.76 22.38 19.93
N SER A 72 -33.16 23.08 20.90
CA SER A 72 -31.72 23.16 21.05
C SER A 72 -31.13 21.80 20.71
N ASN A 73 -30.08 21.82 19.90
CA ASN A 73 -29.40 20.69 19.29
C ASN A 73 -28.73 19.78 20.35
N ASP A 74 -29.50 19.29 21.32
CA ASP A 74 -29.15 18.29 22.30
C ASP A 74 -29.35 16.88 21.72
N PHE A 75 -29.38 16.77 20.38
CA PHE A 75 -28.91 15.56 19.72
C PHE A 75 -27.40 15.48 19.94
N CYS A 76 -27.05 15.07 21.15
CA CYS A 76 -25.74 14.52 21.45
C CYS A 76 -25.63 13.28 20.56
N PHE A 77 -25.09 13.45 19.34
CA PHE A 77 -24.40 12.35 18.66
C PHE A 77 -23.60 11.67 19.76
N GLY A 78 -23.97 10.43 20.09
CA GLY A 78 -23.51 9.76 21.29
C GLY A 78 -22.02 10.02 21.49
N GLU A 79 -21.68 10.47 22.71
CA GLU A 79 -20.34 10.79 23.19
C GLU A 79 -19.24 10.12 22.36
N TRP A 80 -18.40 10.92 21.70
CA TRP A 80 -17.35 10.45 20.79
C TRP A 80 -16.60 9.28 21.42
N ARG A 81 -16.82 8.06 20.89
CA ARG A 81 -16.17 6.86 21.42
C ARG A 81 -14.86 6.66 20.70
N GLU A 82 -13.77 6.97 21.39
CA GLU A 82 -12.43 6.66 20.93
C GLU A 82 -12.15 5.16 21.16
N ILE A 83 -11.88 4.42 20.09
CA ILE A 83 -11.41 3.04 20.16
C ILE A 83 -9.90 3.06 19.87
N ILE A 84 -9.11 2.81 20.90
CA ILE A 84 -7.66 2.64 20.77
C ILE A 84 -7.39 1.15 20.59
N ILE A 85 -6.90 0.77 19.41
CA ILE A 85 -6.44 -0.59 19.13
C ILE A 85 -4.92 -0.60 19.35
N PRO A 86 -4.40 -1.16 20.45
CA PRO A 86 -2.97 -1.34 20.60
C PRO A 86 -2.52 -2.40 19.59
N VAL A 87 -1.77 -1.97 18.58
CA VAL A 87 -1.09 -2.87 17.65
C VAL A 87 0.36 -2.94 18.10
N ASP A 88 0.87 -4.15 18.31
CA ASP A 88 2.28 -4.36 18.55
C ASP A 88 3.08 -3.87 17.34
N VAL A 89 3.96 -2.90 17.55
CA VAL A 89 4.83 -2.39 16.49
C VAL A 89 5.91 -3.45 16.26
N PRO A 90 6.00 -4.05 15.06
CA PRO A 90 7.03 -5.03 14.77
C PRO A 90 8.41 -4.36 14.92
N GLN A 91 9.23 -4.89 15.82
CA GLN A 91 10.59 -4.41 16.00
C GLN A 91 11.47 -4.94 14.86
N MET A 92 12.14 -4.03 14.16
CA MET A 92 13.04 -4.34 13.04
C MET A 92 14.48 -4.21 13.51
N HIS A 93 15.22 -5.31 13.53
CA HIS A 93 16.60 -5.28 14.02
C HIS A 93 17.55 -4.71 12.96
N ILE A 94 17.33 -5.06 11.68
CA ILE A 94 18.29 -4.78 10.62
C ILE A 94 17.58 -4.31 9.36
N LEU A 95 17.95 -3.11 8.89
CA LEU A 95 17.56 -2.61 7.57
C LEU A 95 18.69 -2.79 6.57
N CYS A 96 18.38 -3.40 5.44
CA CYS A 96 19.32 -3.63 4.33
C CYS A 96 18.85 -2.87 3.09
N ALA A 97 19.67 -1.96 2.57
CA ALA A 97 19.49 -1.39 1.25
C ALA A 97 20.35 -2.15 0.25
N ALA A 98 19.73 -3.01 -0.56
CA ALA A 98 20.42 -3.80 -1.56
C ALA A 98 20.36 -3.11 -2.93
N ARG A 99 21.48 -3.12 -3.64
CA ARG A 99 21.60 -2.57 -4.99
C ARG A 99 22.42 -3.48 -5.88
N LEU A 100 21.95 -3.71 -7.10
CA LEU A 100 22.73 -4.33 -8.16
C LEU A 100 23.08 -3.27 -9.20
N ARG A 101 24.36 -3.14 -9.55
CA ARG A 101 24.84 -2.20 -10.57
C ARG A 101 25.61 -2.93 -11.65
N VAL A 102 25.26 -2.71 -12.90
CA VAL A 102 26.05 -3.18 -14.04
C VAL A 102 27.32 -2.33 -14.18
N LEU A 103 28.47 -2.99 -14.30
CA LEU A 103 29.75 -2.36 -14.58
C LEU A 103 29.99 -2.32 -16.09
N ILE A 104 30.28 -1.12 -16.59
CA ILE A 104 30.75 -0.94 -17.96
C ILE A 104 32.22 -1.38 -18.01
N ASN A 105 32.53 -2.39 -18.82
CA ASN A 105 33.91 -2.75 -19.10
C ASN A 105 34.50 -1.72 -20.10
N PRO A 106 35.70 -1.17 -19.88
CA PRO A 106 36.27 -0.17 -20.77
C PRO A 106 36.78 -0.84 -22.06
N SER A 107 36.03 -0.73 -23.16
CA SER A 107 36.61 -0.85 -24.50
C SER A 107 37.20 0.50 -24.92
N PRO A 108 38.43 0.56 -25.45
CA PRO A 108 39.21 1.79 -25.59
C PRO A 108 38.86 2.62 -26.84
N THR A 109 37.58 2.75 -27.20
CA THR A 109 37.16 3.55 -28.36
C THR A 109 35.88 4.31 -28.04
N ASP A 110 36.07 5.59 -27.75
CA ASP A 110 35.14 6.71 -27.92
C ASP A 110 33.68 6.51 -27.52
N PHE A 111 33.36 6.82 -26.26
CA PHE A 111 31.98 7.14 -25.85
C PHE A 111 31.92 8.58 -25.33
N SER A 112 31.80 9.52 -26.26
CA SER A 112 31.46 10.93 -26.02
C SER A 112 29.95 11.09 -25.89
N SER A 113 29.38 10.63 -24.78
CA SER A 113 28.08 11.01 -24.21
C SER A 113 27.78 9.99 -23.11
N GLY A 114 27.08 10.39 -22.03
CA GLY A 114 26.79 9.54 -20.86
C GLY A 114 25.86 8.34 -21.12
N SER A 115 25.97 7.70 -22.29
CA SER A 115 25.22 6.51 -22.68
C SER A 115 26.00 5.26 -22.30
N MET A 116 25.33 4.32 -21.63
CA MET A 116 25.85 2.97 -21.41
C MET A 116 26.12 2.30 -22.77
N PRO A 117 27.23 1.54 -22.94
CA PRO A 117 27.45 0.76 -24.14
C PRO A 117 26.36 -0.31 -24.29
N PRO A 118 26.05 -0.70 -25.54
CA PRO A 118 24.99 -1.65 -25.81
C PRO A 118 25.30 -3.00 -25.17
N LEU A 119 24.35 -3.54 -24.40
CA LEU A 119 24.41 -4.90 -23.90
C LEU A 119 23.82 -5.85 -24.92
N PHE A 120 24.40 -7.05 -25.05
CA PHE A 120 23.94 -8.05 -26.01
C PHE A 120 23.55 -9.36 -25.31
N ALA A 121 22.49 -9.98 -25.80
CA ALA A 121 22.07 -11.30 -25.31
C ALA A 121 23.19 -12.34 -25.50
N GLY A 122 23.36 -13.20 -24.49
CA GLY A 122 24.38 -14.24 -24.43
C GLY A 122 25.81 -13.75 -24.12
N GLN A 123 26.02 -12.46 -23.86
CA GLN A 123 27.33 -11.94 -23.43
C GLN A 123 27.44 -11.81 -21.91
N PRO A 124 28.62 -12.09 -21.32
CA PRO A 124 28.85 -11.88 -19.90
C PRO A 124 28.96 -10.39 -19.58
N ILE A 125 28.10 -9.95 -18.66
CA ILE A 125 27.99 -8.59 -18.16
C ILE A 125 28.52 -8.57 -16.73
N SER A 126 29.53 -7.75 -16.46
CA SER A 126 30.06 -7.59 -15.10
C SER A 126 29.09 -6.74 -14.27
N ALA A 127 28.79 -7.15 -13.04
CA ALA A 127 27.95 -6.39 -12.13
C ALA A 127 28.51 -6.43 -10.70
N VAL A 128 28.12 -5.44 -9.90
CA VAL A 128 28.46 -5.33 -8.48
C VAL A 128 27.17 -5.31 -7.68
N ILE A 129 27.08 -6.20 -6.71
CA ILE A 129 26.10 -6.13 -5.64
C ILE A 129 26.66 -5.27 -4.52
N SER A 130 25.85 -4.39 -3.96
CA SER A 130 26.17 -3.62 -2.78
C SER A 130 25.00 -3.69 -1.79
N VAL A 131 25.28 -4.05 -0.55
CA VAL A 131 24.28 -4.11 0.53
C VAL A 131 24.74 -3.17 1.63
N HIS A 132 23.97 -2.11 1.85
CA HIS A 132 24.19 -1.16 2.94
C HIS A 132 23.31 -1.54 4.12
N THR A 133 23.88 -1.65 5.32
CA THR A 133 23.16 -2.10 6.52
C THR A 133 23.07 -0.99 7.57
N SER A 134 21.91 -0.90 8.23
CA SER A 134 21.69 0.02 9.36
C SER A 134 20.96 -0.70 10.48
N PHE A 135 21.40 -0.46 11.72
CA PHE A 135 20.86 -1.05 12.94
C PHE A 135 20.14 0.00 13.82
N HIS A 136 19.86 1.19 13.29
CA HIS A 136 19.22 2.27 14.05
C HIS A 136 17.78 1.96 14.50
N TRP A 137 17.17 0.92 13.96
CA TRP A 137 15.83 0.46 14.30
C TRP A 137 15.82 -0.68 15.33
N ALA A 138 17.01 -1.19 15.68
CA ALA A 138 17.14 -2.25 16.67
C ALA A 138 16.68 -1.77 18.05
N PRO A 139 16.06 -2.65 18.86
CA PRO A 139 15.69 -2.30 20.21
C PRO A 139 16.93 -1.94 21.05
N PRO A 140 16.79 -1.06 22.07
CA PRO A 140 17.93 -0.55 22.84
C PRO A 140 18.70 -1.65 23.58
N GLU A 141 18.08 -2.82 23.80
CA GLU A 141 18.73 -4.00 24.36
C GLU A 141 19.83 -4.60 23.46
N ASP A 142 19.78 -4.34 22.15
CA ASP A 142 20.72 -4.85 21.16
C ASP A 142 21.73 -3.80 20.67
N ALA A 143 21.73 -2.60 21.27
CA ALA A 143 22.63 -1.49 20.93
C ALA A 143 24.12 -1.80 21.13
N GLY A 144 24.46 -2.88 21.86
CA GLY A 144 25.83 -3.35 22.09
C GLY A 144 26.32 -4.43 21.11
N THR A 145 25.51 -4.86 20.13
CA THR A 145 25.85 -5.95 19.22
C THR A 145 26.89 -5.48 18.18
N ASP A 146 28.09 -6.09 18.17
CA ASP A 146 29.21 -5.69 17.27
C ASP A 146 28.96 -6.01 15.78
N GLY A 147 27.96 -6.83 15.48
CA GLY A 147 27.53 -7.12 14.12
C GLY A 147 26.64 -8.36 14.00
N TYR A 148 25.96 -8.46 12.86
CA TYR A 148 25.12 -9.61 12.52
C TYR A 148 25.68 -10.32 11.30
N VAL A 149 25.62 -11.65 11.27
CA VAL A 149 25.97 -12.39 10.05
C VAL A 149 24.75 -12.42 9.15
N LEU A 150 24.86 -11.83 7.97
CA LEU A 150 23.81 -11.79 6.97
C LEU A 150 24.20 -12.66 5.77
N ARG A 151 23.19 -13.26 5.15
CA ARG A 151 23.31 -13.99 3.88
C ARG A 151 22.55 -13.23 2.80
N TYR A 152 23.24 -12.90 1.71
CA TYR A 152 22.58 -12.43 0.50
C TYR A 152 22.28 -13.59 -0.44
N ASP A 153 21.19 -13.46 -1.19
CA ASP A 153 20.76 -14.38 -2.25
C ASP A 153 20.24 -13.56 -3.43
N ILE A 154 20.81 -13.79 -4.62
CA ILE A 154 20.32 -13.16 -5.84
C ILE A 154 19.18 -13.99 -6.40
N GLU A 155 18.03 -13.35 -6.63
CA GLU A 155 16.83 -14.01 -7.18
C GLU A 155 17.15 -14.68 -8.53
N ASP A 156 16.67 -15.92 -8.70
CA ASP A 156 16.81 -16.63 -9.96
C ASP A 156 15.74 -16.18 -10.94
N MET A 157 16.14 -15.49 -12.00
CA MET A 157 15.26 -15.12 -13.09
C MET A 157 15.54 -16.04 -14.27
N THR A 158 15.22 -17.34 -14.12
CA THR A 158 15.53 -18.41 -15.10
C THR A 158 15.05 -18.16 -16.52
N GLY A 159 14.17 -17.17 -16.74
CA GLY A 159 13.79 -16.67 -18.06
C GLY A 159 14.73 -15.57 -18.61
N ASP A 160 15.17 -14.62 -17.80
CA ASP A 160 15.79 -13.38 -18.29
C ASP A 160 17.30 -13.35 -18.09
N TRP A 161 17.77 -13.84 -16.94
CA TRP A 161 19.16 -13.71 -16.49
C TRP A 161 19.72 -15.03 -16.00
N LEU A 162 20.91 -15.36 -16.49
CA LEU A 162 21.76 -16.36 -15.89
C LEU A 162 22.79 -15.67 -14.99
N VAL A 163 22.74 -15.96 -13.70
CA VAL A 163 23.70 -15.45 -12.71
C VAL A 163 24.88 -16.41 -12.61
N SER A 164 26.06 -15.94 -13.02
CA SER A 164 27.32 -16.68 -12.93
C SER A 164 28.20 -16.13 -11.80
N GLY A 165 28.80 -17.03 -11.01
CA GLY A 165 29.63 -16.69 -9.84
C GLY A 165 28.93 -16.97 -8.50
N ARG A 166 29.20 -16.13 -7.49
CA ARG A 166 28.65 -16.28 -6.13
C ARG A 166 27.22 -15.73 -6.06
N LYS A 167 26.23 -16.59 -6.35
CA LYS A 167 24.80 -16.26 -6.23
C LYS A 167 24.39 -16.01 -4.76
N LYS A 168 24.94 -16.79 -3.84
CA LYS A 168 24.73 -16.66 -2.39
C LYS A 168 26.05 -16.43 -1.69
N GLY A 169 26.02 -15.67 -0.60
CA GLY A 169 27.19 -15.48 0.23
C GLY A 169 26.87 -14.88 1.59
N ASP A 170 27.74 -15.17 2.53
CA ASP A 170 27.64 -14.69 3.90
C ASP A 170 28.61 -13.53 4.10
N PHE A 171 28.19 -12.54 4.87
CA PHE A 171 29.01 -11.41 5.25
C PHE A 171 28.66 -10.95 6.66
N LEU A 172 29.65 -10.42 7.37
CA LEU A 172 29.45 -9.78 8.65
C LEU A 172 28.99 -8.33 8.42
N ALA A 173 27.75 -8.03 8.77
CA ALA A 173 27.19 -6.70 8.71
C ALA A 173 27.52 -5.93 10.00
N LYS A 174 27.98 -4.70 9.84
CA LYS A 174 28.13 -3.70 10.90
C LYS A 174 27.22 -2.51 10.64
N ASP A 175 26.91 -1.73 11.67
CA ASP A 175 26.08 -0.54 11.53
C ASP A 175 26.75 0.47 10.59
N GLY A 176 25.98 1.01 9.63
CA GLY A 176 26.45 1.94 8.61
C GLY A 176 27.46 1.37 7.60
N SER A 177 27.69 0.05 7.60
CA SER A 177 28.66 -0.58 6.68
C SER A 177 28.02 -0.94 5.33
N THR A 178 28.84 -0.96 4.28
CA THR A 178 28.44 -1.41 2.95
C THR A 178 29.27 -2.63 2.55
N PHE A 179 28.60 -3.76 2.36
CA PHE A 179 29.20 -4.94 1.75
C PHE A 179 29.13 -4.83 0.23
N SER A 180 30.15 -5.30 -0.49
CA SER A 180 30.16 -5.35 -1.96
C SER A 180 30.77 -6.63 -2.49
N ALA A 181 30.14 -7.21 -3.51
CA ALA A 181 30.67 -8.37 -4.22
C ALA A 181 30.45 -8.24 -5.73
N ARG A 182 31.34 -8.85 -6.51
CA ARG A 182 31.23 -8.90 -7.97
C ARG A 182 30.50 -10.16 -8.41
N VAL A 183 29.63 -10.00 -9.40
CA VAL A 183 28.88 -11.08 -10.04
C VAL A 183 28.88 -10.89 -11.55
N THR A 184 28.70 -11.96 -12.30
CA THR A 184 28.55 -11.89 -13.75
C THR A 184 27.13 -12.28 -14.12
N LEU A 185 26.48 -11.44 -14.90
CA LEU A 185 25.14 -11.67 -15.42
C LEU A 185 25.23 -12.00 -16.91
N ILE A 186 24.43 -12.94 -17.38
CA ILE A 186 24.30 -13.24 -18.81
C ILE A 186 22.82 -13.10 -19.14
N ALA A 187 22.49 -12.16 -20.02
CA ALA A 187 21.12 -12.00 -20.50
C ALA A 187 20.76 -13.13 -21.46
N LEU A 188 19.66 -13.84 -21.20
CA LEU A 188 19.22 -14.97 -22.02
C LEU A 188 18.38 -14.53 -23.22
N HIS A 189 17.62 -13.43 -23.05
CA HIS A 189 16.79 -12.84 -24.08
C HIS A 189 17.22 -11.40 -24.38
N HIS A 190 16.77 -10.89 -25.52
CA HIS A 190 16.88 -9.49 -25.89
C HIS A 190 15.58 -8.76 -25.53
N GLY A 191 15.66 -7.45 -25.31
CA GLY A 191 14.55 -6.61 -24.86
C GLY A 191 14.91 -5.79 -23.62
N GLU A 192 13.89 -5.21 -23.00
CA GLU A 192 14.04 -4.48 -21.73
C GLU A 192 13.91 -5.46 -20.56
N LEU A 193 15.05 -5.80 -19.94
CA LEU A 193 15.09 -6.75 -18.82
C LEU A 193 15.23 -6.00 -17.50
N SER A 194 14.49 -6.45 -16.49
CA SER A 194 14.63 -5.93 -15.12
C SER A 194 15.82 -6.60 -14.44
N LEU A 195 16.58 -5.88 -13.62
CA LEU A 195 17.71 -6.47 -12.90
C LEU A 195 17.25 -7.46 -11.82
N PRO A 196 18.01 -8.55 -11.55
CA PRO A 196 17.69 -9.48 -10.48
C PRO A 196 17.61 -8.79 -9.12
N LYS A 197 16.62 -9.18 -8.30
CA LYS A 197 16.50 -8.69 -6.92
C LYS A 197 17.47 -9.42 -6.01
N ILE A 198 17.81 -8.78 -4.89
CA ILE A 198 18.74 -9.34 -3.90
C ILE A 198 17.97 -9.52 -2.59
N GLY A 199 17.71 -10.77 -2.20
CA GLY A 199 17.21 -11.07 -0.85
C GLY A 199 18.35 -11.03 0.16
N VAL A 200 18.12 -10.45 1.33
CA VAL A 200 19.04 -10.54 2.47
C VAL A 200 18.29 -11.14 3.64
N ALA A 201 18.90 -12.15 4.28
CA ALA A 201 18.37 -12.82 5.45
C ALA A 201 19.44 -12.86 6.54
N ALA A 202 19.03 -12.61 7.78
CA ALA A 202 19.93 -12.73 8.90
C ALA A 202 20.10 -14.20 9.32
N LEU A 203 21.33 -14.57 9.67
CA LEU A 203 21.65 -15.87 10.24
C LEU A 203 21.55 -15.80 11.77
N PRO A 204 21.26 -16.92 12.44
CA PRO A 204 21.20 -16.96 13.90
C PRO A 204 22.57 -16.59 14.49
N LEU A 205 22.58 -15.72 15.51
CA LEU A 205 23.82 -15.37 16.22
C LEU A 205 24.34 -16.61 16.94
N SER A 206 25.61 -16.94 16.70
CA SER A 206 26.31 -17.99 17.44
C SER A 206 27.07 -17.35 18.59
N GLY A 207 26.40 -17.12 19.72
CA GLY A 207 27.03 -16.54 20.91
C GLY A 207 26.01 -16.06 21.94
N GLU A 208 26.12 -16.61 23.15
CA GLU A 208 25.29 -16.40 24.34
C GLU A 208 23.82 -16.80 24.25
N ALA A 209 23.48 -17.77 25.09
CA ALA A 209 22.18 -18.40 25.23
C ALA A 209 21.11 -17.39 25.69
N ARG A 210 20.54 -16.63 24.75
CA ARG A 210 19.13 -16.24 24.87
C ARG A 210 18.33 -17.53 24.70
N MET A 211 17.52 -17.86 25.70
CA MET A 211 16.60 -19.00 25.68
C MET A 211 15.64 -18.84 24.48
N GLY A 212 15.98 -19.47 23.36
CA GLY A 212 15.31 -19.33 22.08
C GLY A 212 16.26 -18.70 21.04
N LEU A 213 16.51 -19.45 19.97
CA LEU A 213 17.22 -18.98 18.77
C LEU A 213 16.42 -17.82 18.14
N SER A 214 16.53 -16.60 18.69
CA SER A 214 15.88 -15.42 18.12
C SER A 214 16.67 -15.02 16.88
N MET A 215 16.13 -15.35 15.71
CA MET A 215 16.65 -14.86 14.44
C MET A 215 16.32 -13.36 14.36
N PRO A 216 17.32 -12.47 14.26
CA PRO A 216 17.04 -11.04 14.20
C PRO A 216 16.23 -10.74 12.93
N SER A 217 15.20 -9.91 13.08
CA SER A 217 14.36 -9.52 11.95
C SER A 217 15.16 -8.63 10.99
N SER A 218 15.14 -8.99 9.71
CA SER A 218 15.84 -8.27 8.64
C SER A 218 14.86 -7.90 7.54
N GLU A 219 14.84 -6.63 7.16
CA GLU A 219 14.10 -6.15 6.00
C GLU A 219 15.06 -5.67 4.91
N THR A 220 14.73 -5.98 3.66
CA THR A 220 15.54 -5.60 2.49
C THR A 220 14.79 -4.68 1.56
N PHE A 221 15.29 -3.46 1.39
CA PHE A 221 14.85 -2.50 0.40
C PHE A 221 15.67 -2.61 -0.89
N GLN A 222 15.00 -2.72 -2.04
CA GLN A 222 15.65 -2.78 -3.35
C GLN A 222 15.85 -1.37 -3.92
N MET A 223 17.09 -0.88 -3.91
CA MET A 223 17.43 0.43 -4.47
C MET A 223 17.24 0.50 -6.00
N HIS A 224 17.33 -0.65 -6.68
CA HIS A 224 17.22 -0.77 -8.15
C HIS A 224 15.90 -1.40 -8.59
N GLY A 225 14.87 -1.43 -7.73
CA GLY A 225 13.62 -2.17 -7.97
C GLY A 225 12.85 -1.79 -9.26
N ALA A 226 13.13 -0.63 -9.85
CA ALA A 226 12.54 -0.15 -11.10
C ALA A 226 13.57 0.02 -12.25
N GLU A 227 14.82 -0.36 -12.04
CA GLU A 227 15.86 -0.22 -13.06
C GLU A 227 15.73 -1.34 -14.10
N LYS A 228 15.59 -0.93 -15.37
CA LYS A 228 15.57 -1.83 -16.52
C LYS A 228 16.77 -1.56 -17.41
N VAL A 229 17.23 -2.60 -18.08
CA VAL A 229 18.35 -2.51 -19.00
C VAL A 229 17.93 -3.05 -20.37
N LEU A 230 18.24 -2.28 -21.41
CA LEU A 230 17.99 -2.66 -22.79
C LEU A 230 19.11 -3.60 -23.26
N VAL A 231 18.73 -4.84 -23.55
CA VAL A 231 19.61 -5.86 -24.13
C VAL A 231 19.26 -6.02 -25.61
N LEU A 232 20.24 -5.79 -26.47
CA LEU A 232 20.09 -5.91 -27.90
C LEU A 232 20.24 -7.37 -28.35
N PRO A 233 19.53 -7.78 -29.41
CA PRO A 233 19.80 -9.06 -30.04
C PRO A 233 21.22 -9.04 -30.59
N ARG A 234 21.93 -10.15 -30.41
CA ARG A 234 23.21 -10.32 -31.08
C ARG A 234 22.93 -10.44 -32.57
N GLY A 235 23.39 -9.47 -33.37
CA GLY A 235 23.37 -9.59 -34.82
C GLY A 235 24.13 -10.85 -35.22
N GLY A 236 23.41 -11.89 -35.65
CA GLY A 236 24.01 -13.12 -36.14
C GLY A 236 24.85 -12.79 -37.36
N ARG A 237 26.11 -13.25 -37.39
CA ARG A 237 26.80 -13.42 -38.68
C ARG A 237 25.97 -14.46 -39.44
N SER A 238 25.19 -14.00 -40.41
CA SER A 238 24.53 -14.89 -41.36
C SER A 238 25.63 -15.56 -42.18
N THR A 239 26.00 -16.78 -41.82
CA THR A 239 26.80 -17.64 -42.69
C THR A 239 25.87 -18.16 -43.78
N PHE A 240 25.82 -17.46 -44.90
CA PHE A 240 25.24 -18.02 -46.11
C PHE A 240 26.21 -19.06 -46.65
N VAL A 241 25.75 -20.31 -46.77
CA VAL A 241 26.46 -21.34 -47.54
C VAL A 241 26.10 -21.10 -49.00
N ILE A 242 27.06 -20.57 -49.76
CA ILE A 242 26.92 -20.49 -51.22
C ILE A 242 27.22 -21.89 -51.73
N ASP A 243 26.18 -22.60 -52.16
CA ASP A 243 26.34 -23.83 -52.93
C ASP A 243 26.92 -23.45 -54.30
N MET A 244 28.23 -23.62 -54.45
CA MET A 244 28.88 -23.52 -55.75
C MET A 244 28.53 -24.80 -56.50
N GLY A 245 27.45 -24.71 -57.28
CA GLY A 245 26.93 -25.78 -58.12
C GLY A 245 28.05 -26.57 -58.78
N ARG A 246 28.04 -27.88 -58.51
CA ARG A 246 29.02 -28.82 -59.03
C ARG A 246 28.72 -29.02 -60.52
N ASP A 247 29.63 -28.57 -61.38
CA ASP A 247 29.58 -28.86 -62.82
C ASP A 247 29.54 -30.38 -63.01
N ASN A 248 28.38 -30.90 -63.42
CA ASN A 248 28.24 -32.29 -63.86
C ASN A 248 28.93 -32.43 -65.22
N THR A 249 30.24 -32.63 -65.22
CA THR A 249 30.94 -33.27 -66.33
C THR A 249 30.76 -34.78 -66.23
N SER A 250 29.60 -35.26 -66.68
CA SER A 250 29.44 -36.68 -67.00
C SER A 250 29.84 -36.91 -68.46
N SER A 251 31.06 -37.39 -68.64
CA SER A 251 31.47 -38.16 -69.81
C SER A 251 30.50 -39.33 -70.02
N SER A 252 30.00 -39.52 -71.24
CA SER A 252 29.47 -40.81 -71.67
C SER A 252 29.92 -41.11 -73.09
N GLU A 253 30.42 -42.32 -73.22
CA GLU A 253 31.08 -42.95 -74.37
C GLU A 253 30.15 -43.12 -75.56
N LEU A 254 30.72 -42.98 -76.76
CA LEU A 254 30.50 -43.83 -77.94
C LEU A 254 31.78 -43.84 -78.78
#